data_AF-A0AAP7YU69-F1
#
_entry.id   AF-A0AAP7YU69-F1
#
_cell.length_a   1.000
_cell.length_b   1.000
_cell.length_c   1.000
_cell.angle_alpha   90.00
_cell.angle_beta   90.00
_cell.angle_gamma   90.00
#
_symmetry.space_group_name_H-M   'P 1'
#
loop_
_entity.id
_entity.type
_entity.pdbx_description
1 polymer ?
#
loop_
_entity_poly.entity_id
_entity_poly.type
_entity_poly.pdbx_seq_one_letter_code
_entity_poly.pdbx_strand_id
1 'polypeptide(L)' 'MLHNQLRPLNYEEDIKKGLEDIERFAKENQLQRISPYYFILNDVNGFKWIDIKVKVMEY' A
#
# COMPACT_ATOMS: atom_id res chain seq x y z
N MET A 1 6.58 -9.25 2.16
CA MET A 1 6.21 -8.07 1.34
C MET A 1 4.78 -7.74 1.69
N LEU A 2 4.48 -6.47 1.97
CA LEU A 2 3.11 -6.03 2.24
C LEU A 2 2.53 -5.41 0.96
N HIS A 3 1.25 -5.67 0.72
CA HIS A 3 0.51 -5.20 -0.46
C HIS A 3 -0.89 -4.75 -0.02
N ASN A 4 -1.26 -3.54 -0.41
CA ASN A 4 -2.61 -3.02 -0.26
C ASN A 4 -3.16 -2.62 -1.65
N GLN A 5 -4.41 -2.97 -1.94
CA GLN A 5 -5.11 -2.63 -3.17
C GLN A 5 -6.28 -1.70 -2.86
N LEU A 6 -6.31 -0.56 -3.53
CA LEU A 6 -7.30 0.48 -3.31
C LEU A 6 -8.09 0.72 -4.60
N ARG A 7 -9.41 0.87 -4.51
CA ARG A 7 -10.26 1.34 -5.61
C ARG A 7 -10.60 2.80 -5.34
N PRO A 8 -9.82 3.75 -5.88
CA PRO A 8 -9.89 5.11 -5.40
C PRO A 8 -11.14 5.82 -5.90
N LEU A 9 -11.85 6.44 -4.96
CA LEU A 9 -12.80 7.52 -5.26
C LEU A 9 -12.09 8.88 -5.12
N ASN A 10 -11.11 8.96 -4.21
CA ASN A 10 -10.21 10.10 -4.00
C ASN A 10 -8.77 9.61 -3.81
N TYR A 11 -7.96 9.73 -4.87
CA TYR A 11 -6.60 9.19 -4.93
C TYR A 11 -5.72 9.56 -3.74
N GLU A 12 -5.77 10.81 -3.26
CA GLU A 12 -4.86 11.26 -2.20
C GLU A 12 -5.23 10.68 -0.83
N GLU A 13 -6.52 10.72 -0.48
CA GLU A 13 -7.03 10.19 0.79
C GLU A 13 -6.91 8.68 0.85
N ASP A 14 -7.24 7.99 -0.24
CA ASP A 14 -7.18 6.53 -0.30
C ASP A 14 -5.73 6.04 -0.17
N ILE A 15 -4.77 6.73 -0.81
CA ILE A 15 -3.34 6.42 -0.66
C ILE A 15 -2.87 6.60 0.78
N LYS A 16 -3.21 7.73 1.44
CA LYS A 16 -2.82 7.99 2.83
C LYS A 16 -3.31 6.87 3.74
N LYS A 17 -4.58 6.50 3.62
CA LYS A 17 -5.17 5.41 4.39
C LYS A 17 -4.48 4.07 4.13
N GLY A 18 -4.19 3.76 2.86
CA GLY A 18 -3.50 2.52 2.50
C GLY A 18 -2.08 2.41 3.08
N LEU A 19 -1.36 3.54 3.17
CA LEU A 19 -0.06 3.62 3.82
C LEU A 19 -0.16 3.44 5.34
N GLU A 20 -1.11 4.11 5.98
CA GLU A 20 -1.36 3.97 7.42
C GLU A 20 -1.71 2.53 7.81
N ASP A 21 -2.52 1.84 6.99
CA ASP A 21 -2.86 0.43 7.20
C ASP A 21 -1.64 -0.48 7.09
N ILE A 22 -0.75 -0.23 6.12
CA ILE A 22 0.50 -1.00 5.96
C ILE A 22 1.45 -0.75 7.14
N GLU A 23 1.63 0.49 7.57
CA GLU A 23 2.50 0.83 8.71
C GLU A 23 1.94 0.26 10.02
N ARG A 24 0.62 0.33 10.23
CA ARG A 24 -0.04 -0.28 11.39
C ARG A 24 0.19 -1.79 11.42
N PHE A 25 -0.05 -2.47 10.29
CA PHE A 25 0.20 -3.91 10.17
C PHE A 25 1.67 -4.25 10.43
N ALA A 26 2.61 -3.49 9.86
CA ALA A 26 4.03 -3.72 10.05
C ALA A 26 4.44 -3.59 11.53
N LYS A 27 3.94 -2.56 12.23
CA LYS A 27 4.20 -2.34 13.65
C LYS A 27 3.61 -3.45 14.53
N GLU A 28 2.37 -3.84 14.28
CA GLU A 28 1.68 -4.91 15.02
C GLU A 28 2.39 -6.26 14.88
N ASN A 29 3.04 -6.50 13.73
CA ASN A 29 3.70 -7.76 13.40
C ASN A 29 5.23 -7.72 13.53
N GLN A 30 5.81 -6.67 14.14
CA GLN A 30 7.25 -6.54 14.29
C GLN A 30 8.00 -6.69 12.95
N LEU A 31 7.52 -5.96 11.94
CA LEU A 31 8.13 -5.91 10.62
C LEU A 31 8.77 -4.54 10.40
N GLN A 32 10.04 -4.52 10.00
CA GLN A 32 10.75 -3.33 9.57
C GLN A 32 10.62 -3.13 8.06
N ARG A 33 10.25 -1.91 7.65
CA ARG A 33 10.32 -1.48 6.25
C ARG A 33 11.76 -1.41 5.75
N ILE A 34 12.03 -2.03 4.61
CA ILE A 34 13.38 -2.06 4.00
C ILE A 34 13.42 -1.54 2.56
N SER A 35 12.28 -1.19 1.98
CA SER A 35 12.21 -0.52 0.68
C SER A 35 11.27 0.69 0.75
N PRO A 36 11.35 1.60 -0.23
CA PRO A 36 10.30 2.57 -0.47
C PRO A 36 8.95 1.91 -0.78
N TYR A 37 7.88 2.72 -0.72
CA TYR A 37 6.56 2.36 -1.21
C TYR A 37 6.50 2.44 -2.73
N TYR A 38 6.01 1.38 -3.36
CA TYR A 38 5.72 1.34 -4.78
C TYR A 38 4.22 1.56 -4.98
N PHE A 39 3.88 2.47 -5.89
CA PHE A 39 2.51 2.74 -6.31
C PHE A 39 2.35 2.31 -7.76
N ILE A 40 1.42 1.40 -8.02
CA ILE A 40 1.07 0.96 -9.37
C ILE A 40 -0.36 1.41 -9.63
N LEU A 41 -0.51 2.32 -10.59
CA LEU A 41 -1.81 2.77 -11.07
C LEU A 41 -2.24 1.82 -12.20
N ASN A 42 -3.35 1.14 -11.99
CA ASN A 42 -3.95 0.26 -12.99
C ASN A 42 -5.21 0.91 -13.56
N ASP A 43 -5.34 0.87 -14.89
CA ASP A 43 -6.54 1.25 -15.62
C ASP A 43 -6.78 0.22 -16.72
N VAL A 44 -7.80 -0.63 -16.53
CA VAL A 44 -8.16 -1.68 -17.49
C VAL A 44 -9.66 -1.66 -17.69
N ASN A 45 -10.10 -1.44 -18.94
CA ASN A 45 -11.52 -1.38 -19.31
C ASN A 45 -12.36 -0.41 -18.44
N GLY A 46 -11.77 0.71 -18.01
CA GLY A 46 -12.42 1.71 -17.15
C GLY A 46 -12.42 1.36 -15.66
N PHE A 47 -11.89 0.21 -15.26
CA PHE A 47 -11.65 -0.13 -13.87
C PHE A 47 -10.29 0.43 -13.43
N LYS A 48 -10.32 1.28 -12.41
CA LYS A 48 -9.13 1.91 -11.83
C LYS A 48 -8.86 1.39 -10.42
N TRP A 49 -7.61 1.03 -10.15
CA TRP A 49 -7.16 0.71 -8.80
C TRP A 49 -5.68 1.03 -8.63
N ILE A 50 -5.26 1.13 -7.38
CA ILE A 50 -3.89 1.41 -6.97
C ILE A 50 -3.39 0.21 -6.19
N ASP A 51 -2.25 -0.33 -6.57
CA ASP A 51 -1.51 -1.26 -5.73
C ASP A 51 -0.39 -0.49 -5.01
N ILE A 52 -0.41 -0.54 -3.67
CA ILE A 52 0.67 -0.06 -2.81
C ILE A 52 1.47 -1.27 -2.35
N LYS A 53 2.77 -1.31 -2.62
CA LYS A 53 3.64 -2.42 -2.23
C LYS A 53 4.85 -1.93 -1.47
N VAL A 54 5.27 -2.69 -0.46
CA VAL A 54 6.50 -2.41 0.29
C VAL A 54 7.19 -3.69 0.73
N LYS A 55 8.52 -3.69 0.65
CA LYS A 55 9.34 -4.77 1.18
C LYS A 55 9.61 -4.53 2.66
N VAL A 56 9.38 -5.56 3.44
CA VAL A 56 9.57 -5.59 4.89
C VAL A 56 10.41 -6.81 5.27
N MET A 57 11.09 -6.74 6.40
CA MET A 57 11.76 -7.87 7.06
C MET A 57 11.30 -7.96 8.52
N GLU A 58 11.39 -9.12 9.12
CA GLU A 58 11.25 -9.27 10.58
C GLU A 58 12.40 -8.52 11.27
N TYR A 59 12.12 -7.97 12.46
CA TYR A 59 13.16 -7.35 13.30
C TYR A 59 14.21 -8.34 13.76
#